data_AF-A0A532DJA5-F1
#
_entry.id   AF-A0A532DJA5-F1
#
_cell.length_a   1.000
_cell.length_b   1.000
_cell.length_c   1.000
_cell.angle_alpha   90.00
_cell.angle_beta   90.00
_cell.angle_gamma   90.00
#
_symmetry.space_group_name_H-M   'P 1'
#
loop_
_entity.id
_entity.type
_entity.pdbx_description
1 polymer ?
#
loop_
_entity_poly.entity_id
_entity_poly.type
_entity_poly.pdbx_seq_one_letter_code
_entity_poly.pdbx_strand_id
1 'polypeptide(L)' 'MNIQLLQQARVLGIDEQIDLVEAIWDGSGSRGAVPPLTEAQKTELDRRLADHLANPHDVVPWSELKAAALAKIRP' A
#
# COMPACT_ATOMS: atom_id res chain seq x y z
N MET A 1 -17.27 -12.74 2.75
CA MET A 1 -16.01 -12.89 1.99
C MET A 1 -16.18 -14.05 1.02
N ASN A 2 -15.95 -13.86 -0.28
CA ASN A 2 -16.15 -14.91 -1.28
C ASN A 2 -14.90 -15.80 -1.38
N ILE A 3 -14.96 -16.98 -0.77
CA ILE A 3 -13.81 -17.89 -0.64
C ILE A 3 -13.42 -18.52 -1.98
N GLN A 4 -14.38 -18.69 -2.90
CA GLN A 4 -14.15 -19.23 -4.24
C GLN A 4 -13.28 -18.30 -5.09
N LEU A 5 -13.55 -16.99 -5.07
CA LEU A 5 -12.73 -16.00 -5.80
C LEU A 5 -11.27 -16.00 -5.30
N LEU A 6 -11.07 -16.17 -3.99
CA LEU A 6 -9.72 -16.27 -3.42
C LEU A 6 -9.00 -17.54 -3.87
N GLN A 7 -9.72 -18.67 -4.00
CA GLN A 7 -9.13 -19.90 -4.53
C GLN A 7 -8.73 -19.75 -6.00
N GLN A 8 -9.55 -19.08 -6.80
CA GLN A 8 -9.24 -18.80 -8.21
C GLN A 8 -8.05 -17.86 -8.37
N ALA A 9 -7.95 -16.81 -7.54
CA ALA A 9 -6.80 -15.91 -7.56
C ALA A 9 -5.50 -16.63 -7.17
N ARG A 10 -5.53 -17.51 -6.17
CA ARG A 10 -4.34 -18.22 -5.65
C ARG A 10 -3.67 -19.17 -6.65
N VAL A 11 -4.38 -19.63 -7.68
CA VAL A 11 -3.82 -20.55 -8.69
C VAL A 11 -3.21 -19.83 -9.90
N LEU A 12 -3.35 -18.50 -9.99
CA LEU A 12 -2.72 -17.68 -11.03
C LEU A 12 -1.20 -17.58 -10.82
N GLY A 13 -0.46 -17.22 -11.88
CA GLY A 13 0.95 -16.84 -11.73
C GLY A 13 1.10 -15.62 -10.81
N ILE A 14 2.26 -15.45 -10.15
CA ILE A 14 2.44 -14.36 -9.18
C ILE A 14 2.26 -12.97 -9.81
N ASP A 15 2.67 -12.80 -11.07
CA ASP A 15 2.50 -11.54 -11.81
C ASP A 15 1.01 -11.26 -12.05
N GLU A 16 0.25 -12.27 -12.52
CA GLU A 16 -1.20 -12.15 -12.71
C GLU A 16 -1.95 -11.90 -11.39
N GLN A 17 -1.46 -12.45 -10.27
CA GLN A 17 -2.01 -12.16 -8.94
C GLN A 17 -1.82 -10.69 -8.57
N ILE A 18 -0.65 -10.13 -8.84
CA ILE A 18 -0.35 -8.71 -8.58
C ILE A 18 -1.23 -7.83 -9.47
N ASP A 19 -1.31 -8.12 -10.76
CA ASP A 19 -2.14 -7.38 -11.73
C ASP A 19 -3.63 -7.41 -11.32
N LEU A 20 -4.12 -8.56 -10.86
CA LEU A 20 -5.51 -8.69 -10.39
C LEU A 20 -5.77 -7.84 -9.13
N VAL A 21 -4.82 -7.81 -8.19
CA VAL A 21 -4.92 -6.99 -6.97
C VAL A 21 -4.96 -5.50 -7.33
N GLU A 22 -4.08 -5.06 -8.23
CA GLU A 22 -4.03 -3.68 -8.71
C GLU A 22 -5.31 -3.28 -9.43
N ALA A 23 -5.80 -4.09 -10.36
CA ALA A 23 -7.03 -3.82 -11.10
C ALA A 23 -8.27 -3.72 -10.18
N ILE A 24 -8.36 -4.58 -9.15
CA ILE A 24 -9.44 -4.51 -8.15
C ILE A 24 -9.34 -3.22 -7.34
N TRP A 25 -8.12 -2.85 -6.93
CA TRP A 25 -7.84 -1.67 -6.12
C TRP A 25 -8.19 -0.38 -6.88
N ASP A 26 -7.71 -0.23 -8.11
CA ASP A 26 -8.01 0.92 -8.98
C ASP A 26 -9.50 1.07 -9.28
N GLY A 27 -10.17 -0.07 -9.48
CA GLY A 27 -11.61 -0.11 -9.66
C GLY A 27 -12.39 0.42 -8.44
N SER A 28 -11.85 0.36 -7.23
CA SER A 28 -12.54 0.84 -6.03
C SER A 28 -12.64 2.37 -5.99
N GLY A 29 -11.60 3.07 -6.45
CA GLY A 29 -11.56 4.52 -6.57
C GLY A 29 -12.60 5.05 -7.55
N SER A 30 -12.69 4.43 -8.72
CA SER A 30 -13.62 4.83 -9.78
C SER A 30 -15.10 4.61 -9.43
N ARG A 31 -15.42 3.69 -8.51
CA ARG A 31 -16.78 3.44 -8.03
C ARG A 31 -17.21 4.37 -6.88
N GLY A 32 -16.35 5.30 -6.45
CA GLY A 32 -16.62 6.15 -5.29
C GLY A 32 -16.71 5.35 -3.98
N ALA A 33 -16.14 4.14 -3.94
CA ALA A 33 -16.18 3.26 -2.78
C ALA A 33 -15.05 3.57 -1.77
N VAL A 34 -14.33 4.67 -1.95
CA VAL A 34 -13.30 5.13 -1.00
C VAL A 34 -14.02 5.83 0.14
N PRO A 35 -13.99 5.26 1.37
CA PRO A 35 -14.61 5.93 2.51
C PRO A 35 -13.94 7.28 2.75
N PRO A 36 -14.70 8.31 3.15
CA PRO A 36 -14.11 9.59 3.51
C PRO A 36 -13.17 9.39 4.71
N LEU A 37 -12.06 10.12 4.71
CA LEU A 37 -11.17 10.16 5.86
C LEU A 37 -11.91 10.74 7.07
N THR A 38 -11.68 10.15 8.24
CA THR A 38 -12.07 10.73 9.52
C THR A 38 -11.26 12.00 9.78
N GLU A 39 -11.76 12.90 10.63
CA GLU A 39 -11.03 14.13 10.99
C GLU A 39 -9.68 13.83 11.64
N ALA A 40 -9.58 12.76 12.44
CA ALA A 40 -8.31 12.33 13.02
C ALA A 40 -7.30 11.89 11.95
N GLN A 41 -7.77 11.19 10.90
CA GLN A 41 -6.90 10.80 9.78
C GLN A 41 -6.45 12.01 8.96
N LYS A 42 -7.35 12.97 8.68
CA LYS A 42 -6.98 14.22 7.98
C LYS A 42 -5.93 15.00 8.76
N THR A 43 -6.17 15.21 10.06
CA THR A 43 -5.24 15.92 10.95
C THR A 43 -3.87 15.26 10.97
N GLU A 44 -3.81 13.93 11.02
CA GLU A 44 -2.54 13.20 11.00
C GLU A 44 -1.81 13.32 9.65
N LEU A 45 -2.54 13.30 8.54
CA LEU A 45 -1.94 13.53 7.21
C LEU A 45 -1.39 14.95 7.09
N ASP A 46 -2.14 15.96 7.53
CA ASP A 46 -1.69 17.35 7.52
C ASP A 46 -0.44 17.54 8.38
N ARG A 47 -0.41 16.91 9.57
CA ARG A 47 0.76 16.92 10.46
C ARG A 47 1.99 16.28 9.79
N ARG A 48 1.84 15.12 9.16
CA ARG A 48 2.94 14.42 8.47
C ARG A 48 3.43 15.20 7.25
N LEU A 49 2.53 15.85 6.52
CA LEU A 49 2.90 16.68 5.38
C LEU A 49 3.72 17.89 5.84
N ALA A 50 3.27 18.60 6.87
CA ALA A 50 4.00 19.74 7.43
C ALA A 50 5.39 19.33 7.94
N ASP A 51 5.48 18.19 8.62
CA ASP A 51 6.74 17.63 9.12
C ASP A 51 7.71 17.27 7.98
N HIS A 52 7.23 16.61 6.92
CA HIS A 52 8.05 16.30 5.75
C HIS A 52 8.53 17.55 5.01
N LEU A 53 7.67 18.57 4.89
CA LEU A 53 8.04 19.85 4.27
C LEU A 53 9.11 20.60 5.07
N ALA A 54 9.06 20.52 6.41
CA ALA A 54 10.08 21.08 7.28
C ALA A 54 11.38 20.25 7.28
N ASN A 55 11.26 18.94 7.10
CA ASN A 55 12.35 17.96 7.17
C ASN A 55 12.42 17.10 5.89
N PRO A 56 12.74 17.68 4.71
CA PRO A 56 12.66 16.95 3.44
C PRO A 56 13.66 15.80 3.30
N HIS A 57 14.71 15.80 4.13
CA HIS A 57 15.73 14.76 4.18
C HIS A 57 15.55 13.77 5.33
N ASP A 58 14.50 13.91 6.15
CA ASP A 58 14.14 12.92 7.17
C ASP A 58 13.40 11.74 6.51
N VAL A 59 14.14 11.05 5.65
CA VAL A 59 13.67 9.92 4.85
C VAL A 59 14.74 8.83 4.86
N VAL A 60 14.30 7.58 4.83
CA VAL A 60 15.21 6.44 4.63
C VAL A 60 15.25 6.13 3.13
N PRO A 61 16.42 6.13 2.48
CA PRO A 61 16.54 5.74 1.09
C PRO A 61 15.95 4.34 0.85
N TRP A 62 15.24 4.16 -0.26
CA TRP A 62 14.61 2.88 -0.60
C TRP A 62 15.62 1.72 -0.65
N SER A 63 16.83 1.98 -1.15
CA SER A 63 17.91 0.99 -1.19
C SER A 63 18.29 0.46 0.19
N GLU A 64 18.36 1.36 1.19
CA GLU A 64 18.67 1.02 2.58
C GLU A 64 17.54 0.21 3.22
N LEU A 65 16.30 0.70 3.12
CA LEU A 65 15.14 0.00 3.66
C LEU A 65 14.97 -1.40 3.05
N LYS A 66 15.12 -1.50 1.72
CA LYS A 66 15.05 -2.78 1.00
C LYS A 66 16.15 -3.74 1.44
N ALA A 67 17.39 -3.25 1.59
CA ALA A 67 18.50 -4.07 2.07
C ALA A 67 18.23 -4.59 3.49
N ALA A 68 17.77 -3.72 4.40
CA ALA A 68 17.43 -4.08 5.77
C ALA A 68 16.27 -5.09 5.84
N ALA A 69 15.23 -4.91 5.03
CA ALA A 69 14.10 -5.83 4.96
C ALA A 69 14.52 -7.22 4.44
N LEU A 70 15.32 -7.28 3.37
CA LEU A 70 15.83 -8.54 2.82
C LEU A 70 16.78 -9.26 3.78
N ALA A 71 17.60 -8.52 4.53
CA ALA A 71 18.47 -9.10 5.55
C ALA A 71 17.68 -9.78 6.68
N LYS A 72 16.49 -9.26 7.04
CA LYS A 72 15.60 -9.85 8.05
C LYS A 72 14.88 -11.12 7.58
N ILE A 73 14.73 -11.31 6.26
CA ILE A 73 13.97 -12.42 5.68
C ILE A 73 14.88 -13.58 5.28
N ARG A 74 16.19 -13.35 5.12
CA ARG A 74 17.16 -14.43 4.91
C ARG A 74 17.47 -15.11 6.26
N PRO A 75 17.45 -16.45 6.32
CA PRO A 75 17.80 -17.20 7.53
C PRO A 75 19.26 -17.01 7.94
#